data_AF-X0TKH9-F1
#
_entry.id   AF-X0TKH9-F1
#
_cell.length_a   1.000
_cell.length_b   1.000
_cell.length_c   1.000
_cell.angle_alpha   90.00
_cell.angle_beta   90.00
_cell.angle_gamma   90.00
#
_symmetry.space_group_name_H-M   'P 1'
#
loop_
_entity.id
_entity.type
_entity.pdbx_description
1 polymer ?
#
loop_
_entity_poly.entity_id
_entity_poly.type
_entity_poly.pdbx_seq_one_letter_code
_entity_poly.pdbx_strand_id
1 'polypeptide(L)'
;AQRYVKDEDIFLSFAKENSKNVLQIERAYYGVITDAIEGCFAFDTDPDEYTFKTELAENTNYSDALSKAIGIEEKIIKFYSDAAEQSKSLMADVPRAFTMVAKKRSSRIPKLSSLLDKGN
;
A
#
# COMPACT_ATOMS: atom_id res chain seq x y z
N ALA A 1 0.04 14.62 8.68
CA ALA A 1 1.07 15.50 9.26
C ALA A 1 0.49 16.90 9.48
N GLN A 2 0.27 17.70 8.42
CA GLN A 2 -0.15 19.11 8.57
C GLN A 2 -1.47 19.37 9.33
N ARG A 3 -2.46 18.47 9.26
CA ARG A 3 -3.76 18.62 9.96
C ARG A 3 -3.82 17.98 11.35
N TYR A 4 -2.98 16.97 11.64
CA TYR A 4 -2.98 16.22 12.90
C TYR A 4 -1.55 16.07 13.40
N VAL A 5 -1.12 17.04 14.23
CA VAL A 5 0.26 17.15 14.73
C VAL A 5 0.59 16.07 15.77
N LYS A 6 -0.41 15.59 16.51
CA LYS A 6 -0.26 14.63 17.63
C LYS A 6 0.51 13.35 17.26
N ASP A 7 0.31 12.85 16.04
CA ASP A 7 0.93 11.63 15.53
C ASP A 7 1.69 11.88 14.22
N GLU A 8 2.18 13.12 14.04
CA GLU A 8 2.87 13.56 12.84
C GLU A 8 4.06 12.67 12.47
N ASP A 9 4.91 12.35 13.44
CA ASP A 9 6.09 11.50 13.23
C ASP A 9 5.72 10.12 12.68
N ILE A 10 4.62 9.53 13.15
CA ILE A 10 4.13 8.24 12.67
C ILE A 10 3.70 8.36 11.21
N PHE A 11 2.90 9.38 10.87
CA PHE A 11 2.45 9.60 9.50
C PHE A 11 3.60 9.92 8.54
N LEU A 12 4.58 10.71 8.97
CA LEU A 12 5.78 11.00 8.18
C LEU A 12 6.63 9.74 7.98
N SER A 13 6.75 8.89 9.00
CA SER A 13 7.44 7.61 8.87
C SER A 13 6.79 6.70 7.82
N PHE A 14 5.45 6.65 7.77
CA PHE A 14 4.71 5.89 6.77
C PHE A 14 4.91 6.44 5.36
N ALA A 15 4.92 7.76 5.19
CA ALA A 15 5.20 8.41 3.92
C ALA A 15 6.63 8.12 3.43
N LYS A 16 7.63 8.18 4.33
CA LYS A 16 9.02 7.87 4.01
C LYS A 16 9.25 6.40 3.68
N GLU A 17 8.54 5.49 4.35
CA GLU A 17 8.59 4.07 4.01
C GLU A 17 7.87 3.78 2.69
N ASN A 18 6.77 4.49 2.42
CA ASN A 18 6.03 4.39 1.17
C ASN A 18 6.90 4.72 -0.05
N SER A 19 7.67 5.81 0.00
CA SER A 19 8.56 6.19 -1.12
C SER A 19 9.63 5.13 -1.39
N LYS A 20 10.17 4.50 -0.35
CA LYS A 20 11.12 3.37 -0.50
C LYS A 20 10.46 2.16 -1.16
N ASN A 21 9.21 1.86 -0.80
CA ASN A 21 8.48 0.75 -1.40
C ASN A 21 8.22 1.00 -2.88
N VAL A 22 7.81 2.22 -3.28
CA VAL A 22 7.64 2.60 -4.70
C VAL A 22 8.92 2.35 -5.49
N LEU A 23 10.05 2.86 -5.02
CA LEU A 23 11.35 2.67 -5.68
C LEU A 23 11.73 1.19 -5.80
N GLN A 24 11.40 0.38 -4.79
CA GLN A 24 11.66 -1.06 -4.82
C GLN A 24 10.81 -1.76 -5.88
N ILE A 25 9.53 -1.39 -6.01
CA ILE A 25 8.63 -1.94 -7.04
C ILE A 25 9.11 -1.56 -8.43
N GLU A 26 9.46 -0.29 -8.66
CA GLU A 26 9.97 0.17 -9.96
C GLU A 26 11.22 -0.62 -10.37
N ARG A 27 12.15 -0.83 -9.44
CA ARG A 27 13.36 -1.63 -9.71
C ARG A 27 13.05 -3.08 -10.06
N ALA A 28 12.10 -3.71 -9.35
CA ALA A 28 11.66 -5.06 -9.66
C ALA A 28 11.02 -5.13 -11.05
N TYR A 29 10.15 -4.16 -11.37
CA TYR A 29 9.49 -4.05 -12.67
C TYR A 29 10.49 -3.88 -13.82
N TYR A 30 11.40 -2.90 -13.74
CA TYR A 30 12.41 -2.68 -14.77
C TYR A 30 13.39 -3.85 -14.92
N GLY A 31 13.58 -4.64 -13.86
CA GLY A 31 14.43 -5.83 -13.91
C GLY A 31 13.86 -6.98 -14.74
N VAL A 32 12.53 -7.07 -14.88
CA VAL A 32 11.86 -8.21 -15.55
C VAL A 32 10.95 -7.78 -16.71
N ILE A 33 10.93 -6.49 -17.08
CA ILE A 33 10.01 -5.95 -18.09
C ILE A 33 10.19 -6.61 -19.45
N THR A 34 11.43 -6.95 -19.83
CA THR A 34 11.72 -7.64 -21.08
C THR A 34 11.08 -9.03 -21.09
N ASP A 35 11.34 -9.85 -20.06
CA ASP A 35 10.75 -11.18 -19.90
C ASP A 35 9.22 -11.12 -19.86
N ALA A 36 8.64 -10.07 -19.26
CA ALA A 36 7.20 -9.83 -19.23
C ALA A 36 6.62 -9.66 -20.64
N ILE A 37 7.27 -8.82 -21.45
CA ILE A 37 6.84 -8.50 -22.81
C ILE A 37 7.05 -9.71 -23.73
N GLU A 38 8.19 -10.39 -23.62
CA GLU A 38 8.51 -11.59 -24.41
C GLU A 38 7.61 -12.77 -24.05
N GLY A 39 7.26 -12.90 -22.78
CA GLY A 39 6.33 -13.91 -22.26
C GLY A 39 4.85 -13.58 -22.47
N CYS A 40 4.53 -12.45 -23.11
CA CYS A 40 3.16 -11.96 -23.29
C CYS A 40 2.35 -11.93 -21.98
N PHE A 41 2.99 -11.57 -20.87
CA PHE A 41 2.35 -11.55 -19.57
C PHE A 41 1.46 -10.32 -19.39
N ALA A 42 0.27 -10.56 -18.84
CA ALA A 42 -0.64 -9.52 -18.41
C ALA A 42 -1.23 -9.89 -17.05
N PHE A 43 -1.44 -8.88 -16.20
CA PHE A 43 -2.24 -9.03 -14.99
C PHE A 43 -3.72 -9.11 -15.37
N ASP A 44 -4.44 -10.05 -14.77
CA ASP A 44 -5.89 -10.18 -14.86
C ASP A 44 -6.51 -9.53 -13.62
N THR A 45 -6.52 -8.20 -13.59
CA THR A 45 -6.96 -7.41 -12.44
C THR A 45 -7.83 -6.25 -12.89
N ASP A 46 -8.92 -5.99 -12.18
CA ASP A 46 -9.75 -4.81 -12.36
C ASP A 46 -9.23 -3.65 -11.49
N PRO A 47 -8.76 -2.53 -12.09
CA PRO A 47 -8.30 -1.37 -11.33
C PRO A 47 -9.36 -0.74 -10.41
N ASP A 48 -10.64 -0.89 -10.75
CA ASP A 48 -11.74 -0.30 -9.97
C ASP A 48 -11.87 -0.97 -8.60
N GLU A 49 -11.49 -2.25 -8.48
CA GLU A 49 -11.48 -2.98 -7.19
C GLU A 49 -10.50 -2.39 -6.16
N TYR A 50 -9.44 -1.73 -6.63
CA TYR A 50 -8.38 -1.19 -5.78
C TYR A 50 -8.44 0.31 -5.63
N THR A 51 -9.40 0.97 -6.29
CA THR A 51 -9.54 2.43 -6.25
C THR A 51 -10.03 2.89 -4.88
N PHE A 52 -9.44 3.99 -4.38
CA PHE A 52 -9.84 4.65 -3.13
C PHE A 52 -9.74 6.17 -3.26
N LYS A 53 -10.58 6.88 -2.49
CA LYS A 53 -10.59 8.34 -2.45
C LYS A 53 -9.64 8.83 -1.36
N THR A 54 -8.70 9.70 -1.72
CA THR A 54 -7.70 10.27 -0.78
C THR A 54 -8.19 11.55 -0.09
N GLU A 55 -9.24 12.18 -0.61
CA GLU A 55 -9.78 13.44 -0.10
C GLU A 55 -10.28 13.31 1.34
N LEU A 56 -9.83 14.19 2.23
CA LEU A 56 -10.35 14.33 3.59
C LEU A 56 -11.14 15.64 3.67
N ALA A 57 -12.41 15.57 4.08
CA ALA A 57 -13.21 16.76 4.29
C ALA A 57 -12.56 17.65 5.36
N GLU A 58 -12.78 18.96 5.28
CA GLU A 58 -12.12 19.92 6.18
C GLU A 58 -12.45 19.67 7.66
N ASN A 59 -13.64 19.14 7.95
CA ASN A 59 -14.12 18.83 9.29
C ASN A 59 -14.07 17.33 9.65
N THR A 60 -13.29 16.53 8.92
CA THR A 60 -13.14 15.11 9.28
C THR A 60 -12.48 15.01 10.66
N ASN A 61 -13.15 14.32 11.59
CA ASN A 61 -12.59 14.08 12.91
C ASN A 61 -11.41 13.09 12.83
N TYR A 62 -10.59 13.04 13.87
CA TYR A 62 -9.38 12.21 13.85
C TYR A 62 -9.68 10.71 13.73
N SER A 63 -10.76 10.23 14.36
CA SER A 63 -11.20 8.83 14.36
C SER A 63 -11.64 8.37 12.95
N ASP A 64 -12.40 9.21 12.26
CA ASP A 64 -12.85 8.99 10.88
C ASP A 64 -11.66 9.01 9.90
N ALA A 65 -10.70 9.92 10.12
CA ALA A 65 -9.48 9.98 9.31
C ALA A 65 -8.64 8.71 9.47
N LEU A 66 -8.49 8.20 10.70
CA LEU A 66 -7.79 6.95 10.98
C LEU A 66 -8.53 5.73 10.40
N SER A 67 -9.85 5.66 10.57
CA SER A 67 -10.68 4.59 10.00
C SER A 67 -10.57 4.55 8.48
N LYS A 68 -10.59 5.72 7.84
CA LYS A 68 -10.35 5.84 6.40
C LYS A 68 -8.94 5.41 6.00
N ALA A 69 -7.92 5.78 6.78
CA ALA A 69 -6.54 5.36 6.53
C ALA A 69 -6.37 3.84 6.61
N ILE A 70 -7.04 3.18 7.56
CA ILE A 70 -7.05 1.71 7.67
C ILE A 70 -7.67 1.09 6.41
N GLY A 71 -8.84 1.56 5.98
CA GLY A 71 -9.49 1.04 4.77
C GLY A 71 -8.66 1.26 3.49
N ILE A 72 -7.87 2.34 3.42
CA ILE A 72 -6.91 2.55 2.33
C ILE A 72 -5.77 1.53 2.41
N GLU A 73 -5.16 1.31 3.58
CA GLU A 73 -4.09 0.32 3.72
C GLU A 73 -4.57 -1.10 3.40
N GLU A 74 -5.80 -1.48 3.80
CA GLU A 74 -6.41 -2.77 3.44
C GLU A 74 -6.54 -2.95 1.92
N LYS A 75 -7.04 -1.94 1.20
CA LYS A 75 -7.14 -1.98 -0.27
C LYS A 75 -5.77 -2.11 -0.93
N ILE A 76 -4.78 -1.38 -0.43
CA ILE A 76 -3.41 -1.45 -0.96
C ILE A 76 -2.81 -2.84 -0.69
N ILE A 77 -3.01 -3.41 0.50
CA ILE A 77 -2.55 -4.77 0.83
C ILE A 77 -3.20 -5.80 -0.09
N LYS A 78 -4.52 -5.69 -0.33
CA LYS A 78 -5.25 -6.56 -1.26
C LYS A 78 -4.60 -6.51 -2.65
N PHE A 79 -4.40 -5.32 -3.20
CA PHE A 79 -3.73 -5.14 -4.51
C PHE A 79 -2.38 -5.84 -4.59
N TYR A 80 -1.48 -5.57 -3.62
CA TYR A 80 -0.16 -6.18 -3.63
C TYR A 80 -0.21 -7.70 -3.45
N SER A 81 -1.19 -8.23 -2.72
CA SER A 81 -1.32 -9.66 -2.50
C SER A 81 -1.84 -10.37 -3.75
N ASP A 82 -2.87 -9.82 -4.38
CA ASP A 82 -3.45 -10.36 -5.61
C ASP A 82 -2.43 -10.31 -6.76
N ALA A 83 -1.76 -9.17 -6.93
CA ALA A 83 -0.72 -9.00 -7.94
C ALA A 83 0.50 -9.91 -7.66
N ALA A 84 0.85 -10.16 -6.39
CA ALA A 84 1.89 -11.13 -6.05
C ALA A 84 1.48 -12.54 -6.46
N GLU A 85 0.24 -12.95 -6.20
CA GLU A 85 -0.24 -14.28 -6.57
C GLU A 85 -0.16 -14.51 -8.08
N GLN A 86 -0.65 -13.55 -8.87
CA GLN A 86 -0.68 -13.66 -10.33
C GLN A 86 0.72 -13.68 -10.97
N SER A 87 1.71 -13.01 -10.37
CA SER A 87 3.06 -12.91 -10.92
C SER A 87 4.02 -14.03 -10.50
N LYS A 88 3.60 -14.96 -9.62
CA LYS A 88 4.46 -16.05 -9.09
C LYS A 88 5.10 -16.95 -10.16
N SER A 89 4.38 -17.22 -11.24
CA SER A 89 4.77 -18.23 -12.22
C SER A 89 5.84 -17.76 -13.20
N LEU A 90 5.95 -16.45 -13.43
CA LEU A 90 6.75 -15.90 -14.53
C LEU A 90 7.86 -14.94 -14.08
N MET A 91 7.67 -14.24 -12.96
CA MET A 91 8.61 -13.22 -12.51
C MET A 91 8.92 -13.50 -11.05
N ALA A 92 10.10 -13.99 -10.68
CA ALA A 92 10.34 -14.30 -9.26
C ALA A 92 10.51 -13.04 -8.39
N ASP A 93 11.00 -11.94 -8.98
CA ASP A 93 11.37 -10.73 -8.25
C ASP A 93 10.18 -9.81 -7.95
N VAL A 94 9.23 -9.71 -8.87
CA VAL A 94 7.98 -8.95 -8.72
C VAL A 94 7.09 -9.42 -7.55
N PRO A 95 6.67 -10.69 -7.45
CA PRO A 95 5.84 -11.21 -6.37
C PRO A 95 6.59 -11.17 -5.03
N ARG A 96 7.92 -11.30 -5.04
CA ARG A 96 8.73 -11.12 -3.83
C ARG A 96 8.68 -9.68 -3.34
N ALA A 97 8.83 -8.72 -4.24
CA ALA A 97 8.73 -7.30 -3.91
C ALA A 97 7.32 -6.93 -3.44
N PHE A 98 6.27 -7.38 -4.14
CA PHE A 98 4.87 -7.17 -3.77
C PHE A 98 4.53 -7.79 -2.40
N THR A 99 4.89 -9.05 -2.16
CA THR A 99 4.69 -9.71 -0.86
C THR A 99 5.39 -8.96 0.27
N MET A 100 6.61 -8.46 0.03
CA MET A 100 7.33 -7.67 1.02
C MET A 100 6.61 -6.36 1.35
N VAL A 101 6.08 -5.66 0.34
CA VAL A 101 5.32 -4.42 0.54
C VAL A 101 4.00 -4.69 1.28
N ALA A 102 3.26 -5.73 0.89
CA ALA A 102 2.04 -6.14 1.57
C ALA A 102 2.29 -6.41 3.06
N LYS A 103 3.36 -7.13 3.40
CA LYS A 103 3.75 -7.40 4.79
C LYS A 103 4.15 -6.15 5.57
N LYS A 104 4.87 -5.21 4.95
CA LYS A 104 5.21 -3.92 5.61
C LYS A 104 3.94 -3.12 5.91
N ARG A 105 3.00 -3.07 4.96
CA ARG A 105 1.75 -2.33 5.12
C ARG A 105 0.80 -2.98 6.12
N SER A 106 0.72 -4.31 6.15
CA SER A 106 -0.11 -4.99 7.16
C SER A 106 0.36 -4.70 8.59
N SER A 107 1.66 -4.45 8.79
CA SER A 107 2.18 -4.00 10.10
C SER A 107 1.75 -2.59 10.51
N ARG A 108 1.18 -1.79 9.60
CA ARG A 108 0.68 -0.44 9.88
C ARG A 108 -0.75 -0.45 10.42
N ILE A 109 -1.57 -1.43 10.03
CA ILE A 109 -2.96 -1.55 10.48
C ILE A 109 -3.02 -1.59 12.02
N PRO A 110 -2.28 -2.47 12.74
CA PRO A 110 -2.30 -2.48 14.20
C PRO A 110 -1.84 -1.16 14.83
N LYS A 111 -0.92 -0.43 14.18
CA LYS A 111 -0.47 0.88 14.65
C LYS A 111 -1.57 1.92 14.52
N LEU A 112 -2.27 1.95 13.38
CA LEU A 112 -3.41 2.84 13.15
C LEU A 112 -4.59 2.51 14.07
N SER A 113 -4.89 1.22 14.27
CA SER A 113 -5.91 0.77 15.23
C SER A 113 -5.56 1.18 16.66
N SER A 114 -4.30 1.05 17.07
CA SER A 114 -3.84 1.52 18.38
C SER A 114 -4.03 3.04 18.57
N LEU A 115 -3.90 3.84 17.50
CA LEU A 115 -4.15 5.28 17.57
C LEU A 115 -5.64 5.60 17.64
N LEU A 116 -6.47 4.78 17.00
CA LEU A 116 -7.93 4.88 17.05
C LEU A 116 -8.44 4.61 18.47
N ASP A 117 -7.96 3.54 19.10
CA ASP A 117 -8.35 3.14 20.45
C ASP A 117 -7.90 4.14 21.53
N LYS A 118 -6.79 4.86 21.31
CA LYS A 118 -6.30 5.94 22.20
C LYS A 118 -7.01 7.28 21.98
N GLY A 119 -7.76 7.41 20.89
CA GLY A 119 -8.50 8.61 20.50
C GLY A 119 -9.97 8.61 20.94
N ASN A 120 -10.48 7.46 21.36
CA ASN A 120 -11.78 7.29 22.02
C ASN A 120 -11.66 7.49 23.54
#